data_AF-A0A2K9AAF1-F1
#
_entry.id   AF-A0A2K9AAF1-F1
#
_cell.length_a   1.000
_cell.length_b   1.000
_cell.length_c   1.000
_cell.angle_alpha   90.00
_cell.angle_beta   90.00
_cell.angle_gamma   90.00
#
_symmetry.space_group_name_H-M   'P 1'
#
loop_
_entity.id
_entity.type
_entity.pdbx_description
1 polymer ?
#
loop_
_entity_poly.entity_id
_entity_poly.type
_entity_poly.pdbx_seq_one_letter_code
_entity_poly.pdbx_strand_id
1 'polypeptide(L)'
;MKLIRGTLIIAGLAFLASCSSGGGDDSAPPPSGPAPEKVTVSGTITYDNVPHNTSTSGLNYSNTSQDPVRGATIQVLQGSSVVATSKTDNNGQYSFELDSNTDVKIRVRAELLQAGTPSWNVQIVDNTNSKALYVLDSATFSTGVSNQTRNLNASSGWGGSSYTSTRAAAPFHILDRVYDIVKKLETVDNSITLPALDINWSVNNVAQSGDRSQGQIGTSFYSNGEIFLLGAANSDTDEYDGHVIIHEWGHYFEDKLARSDSIGGSHAGGDRLDMRVAFGEGFGNAWSGIITDDPYYRDSYGSQQAQGFSINVENNNVSNKGWFSEGSVQAILYDIYDGLNDDTANLGLGPIYEILTNEQKNAEAFTSIFSFITYIKDNNPAQVTQINSLVNEQQIATNSDIWGSNETNNGGNSANLPVYITINPDNAPVEACTNTTNGDDRNKLGNHRFLRLNVASSGSYTLRLTPAVANTNDVDGYIYSRGSLVALNQDFGTGQVEITTNLQAGTYVADTLAYDSTGSNIAAACYDVELISN
;
A
#
# COMPACT_ATOMS: atom_id res chain seq x y z
N MET A 1 -33.21 -32.36 -14.42
CA MET A 1 -33.78 -33.44 -15.26
C MET A 1 -33.41 -33.18 -16.72
N LYS A 2 -32.27 -33.74 -17.17
CA LYS A 2 -32.01 -34.24 -18.53
C LYS A 2 -30.61 -34.87 -18.52
N LEU A 3 -30.59 -36.19 -18.69
CA LEU A 3 -29.43 -37.06 -18.74
C LEU A 3 -28.62 -36.81 -20.02
N ILE A 4 -27.29 -36.83 -19.93
CA ILE A 4 -26.43 -37.28 -21.02
C ILE A 4 -25.47 -38.33 -20.45
N ARG A 5 -25.50 -39.50 -21.08
CA ARG A 5 -24.74 -40.71 -20.77
C ARG A 5 -23.33 -40.59 -21.38
N GLY A 6 -22.30 -40.93 -20.60
CA GLY A 6 -20.94 -41.15 -21.06
C GLY A 6 -20.41 -42.47 -20.49
N THR A 7 -20.11 -43.40 -21.37
CA THR A 7 -19.92 -44.84 -21.15
C THR A 7 -18.57 -45.18 -20.51
N LEU A 8 -18.60 -46.00 -19.45
CA LEU A 8 -17.46 -46.69 -18.84
C LEU A 8 -16.87 -47.73 -19.79
N ILE A 9 -15.55 -47.74 -19.98
CA ILE A 9 -14.81 -48.88 -20.54
C ILE A 9 -14.01 -49.51 -19.40
N ILE A 10 -14.46 -50.68 -18.95
CA ILE A 10 -13.76 -51.58 -18.04
C ILE A 10 -12.99 -52.58 -18.90
N ALA A 11 -11.66 -52.53 -18.86
CA ALA A 11 -10.83 -53.58 -19.43
C ALA A 11 -10.59 -54.66 -18.36
N GLY A 12 -11.29 -55.78 -18.50
CA GLY A 12 -11.04 -56.99 -17.72
C GLY A 12 -9.82 -57.74 -18.25
N LEU A 13 -8.84 -58.01 -17.38
CA LEU A 13 -7.80 -58.99 -17.65
C LEU A 13 -8.18 -60.35 -17.04
N ALA A 14 -8.02 -61.38 -17.88
CA ALA A 14 -8.39 -62.75 -17.63
C ALA A 14 -7.52 -63.42 -16.55
N PHE A 15 -8.17 -64.19 -15.68
CA PHE A 15 -7.54 -65.19 -14.82
C PHE A 15 -7.14 -66.40 -15.67
N LEU A 16 -5.84 -66.73 -15.67
CA LEU A 16 -5.33 -68.05 -16.03
C LEU A 16 -4.80 -68.71 -14.75
N ALA A 17 -5.49 -69.74 -14.30
CA ALA A 17 -5.02 -70.64 -13.26
C ALA A 17 -4.08 -71.67 -13.90
N SER A 18 -2.82 -71.71 -13.48
CA SER A 18 -1.93 -72.85 -13.67
C SER A 18 -1.53 -73.39 -12.30
N CYS A 19 -1.93 -74.62 -12.00
CA CYS A 19 -1.32 -75.41 -10.93
C CYS A 19 0.09 -75.83 -11.39
N SER A 20 1.11 -75.50 -10.59
CA SER A 20 2.41 -76.17 -10.62
C SER A 20 2.90 -76.32 -9.18
N SER A 21 3.19 -77.56 -8.82
CA SER A 21 3.66 -78.03 -7.53
C SER A 21 5.16 -77.82 -7.35
N GLY A 22 5.59 -77.50 -6.12
CA GLY A 22 6.80 -78.05 -5.52
C GLY A 22 8.09 -77.28 -5.71
N GLY A 23 8.75 -76.96 -4.60
CA GLY A 23 10.14 -76.52 -4.55
C GLY A 23 10.33 -75.42 -3.53
N GLY A 24 10.65 -75.78 -2.28
CA GLY A 24 11.19 -74.83 -1.33
C GLY A 24 12.56 -74.41 -1.82
N ASP A 25 12.70 -73.14 -2.20
CA ASP A 25 13.97 -72.53 -2.53
C ASP A 25 14.14 -71.31 -1.63
N ASP A 26 15.14 -71.41 -0.76
CA ASP A 26 15.58 -70.40 0.20
C ASP A 26 16.38 -69.32 -0.56
N SER A 27 15.75 -68.72 -1.57
CA SER A 27 16.39 -67.66 -2.35
C SER A 27 16.41 -66.39 -1.52
N ALA A 28 17.60 -66.05 -1.01
CA ALA A 28 17.89 -64.75 -0.42
C ALA A 28 17.30 -63.62 -1.30
N PRO A 29 16.77 -62.54 -0.71
CA PRO A 29 16.27 -61.40 -1.48
C PRO A 29 17.37 -60.93 -2.44
N PRO A 30 17.04 -60.53 -3.69
CA PRO A 30 18.04 -60.00 -4.59
C PRO A 30 18.77 -58.84 -3.91
N PRO A 31 20.10 -58.71 -4.07
CA PRO A 31 20.86 -57.64 -3.43
C PRO A 31 20.22 -56.31 -3.81
N SER A 32 19.89 -55.50 -2.80
CA SER A 32 19.43 -54.13 -3.00
C SER A 32 20.41 -53.44 -3.94
N GLY A 33 19.90 -52.93 -5.07
CA GLY A 33 20.71 -52.16 -6.02
C GLY A 33 21.45 -51.01 -5.32
N PRO A 34 22.52 -50.47 -5.95
CA PRO A 34 23.25 -49.35 -5.36
C PRO A 34 22.27 -48.22 -5.02
N ALA A 35 22.46 -47.63 -3.83
CA ALA A 35 21.66 -46.49 -3.40
C ALA A 35 21.70 -45.39 -4.49
N PRO A 36 20.57 -44.72 -4.77
CA PRO A 36 20.55 -43.68 -5.78
C PRO A 36 21.51 -42.55 -5.37
N GLU A 37 22.18 -41.94 -6.35
CA GLU A 37 23.10 -40.82 -6.10
C GLU A 37 22.35 -39.59 -5.57
N LYS A 38 21.11 -39.40 -6.03
CA LYS A 38 20.22 -38.33 -5.63
C LYS A 38 18.86 -38.84 -5.16
N VAL A 39 18.21 -38.04 -4.34
CA VAL A 39 16.83 -38.23 -3.88
C VAL A 39 16.05 -36.94 -4.07
N THR A 40 14.76 -37.09 -4.35
CA THR A 40 13.83 -35.96 -4.34
C THR A 40 13.44 -35.62 -2.90
N VAL A 41 13.63 -34.37 -2.50
CA VAL A 41 13.03 -33.81 -1.27
C VAL A 41 12.01 -32.76 -1.67
N SER A 42 10.76 -33.00 -1.33
CA SER A 42 9.63 -32.12 -1.67
C SER A 42 8.75 -31.86 -0.46
N GLY A 43 7.82 -30.91 -0.55
CA GLY A 43 6.82 -30.69 0.49
C GLY A 43 5.99 -29.47 0.24
N THR A 44 5.17 -29.13 1.22
CA THR A 44 4.34 -27.93 1.24
C THR A 44 4.74 -27.05 2.43
N ILE A 45 4.85 -25.74 2.18
CA ILE A 45 5.04 -24.72 3.19
C ILE A 45 3.72 -23.99 3.40
N THR A 46 3.25 -23.95 4.63
CA THR A 46 2.04 -23.22 5.04
C THR A 46 2.33 -22.24 6.17
N TYR A 47 1.41 -21.32 6.39
CA TYR A 47 1.36 -20.47 7.59
C TYR A 47 -0.05 -20.48 8.17
N ASP A 48 -0.15 -20.30 9.48
CA ASP A 48 -1.43 -20.11 10.15
C ASP A 48 -1.99 -18.71 9.79
N ASN A 49 -3.05 -18.66 8.99
CA ASN A 49 -3.79 -17.44 8.68
C ASN A 49 -4.90 -17.23 9.73
N VAL A 50 -4.93 -16.05 10.35
CA VAL A 50 -5.94 -15.69 11.35
C VAL A 50 -6.88 -14.65 10.75
N PRO A 51 -8.10 -15.02 10.34
CA PRO A 51 -9.02 -14.06 9.73
C PRO A 51 -9.65 -13.13 10.76
N HIS A 52 -10.20 -12.00 10.32
CA HIS A 52 -11.04 -11.16 11.17
C HIS A 52 -12.40 -11.81 11.47
N ASN A 53 -12.94 -11.52 12.65
CA ASN A 53 -14.33 -11.72 13.01
C ASN A 53 -15.17 -10.62 12.37
N THR A 54 -16.15 -10.96 11.53
CA THR A 54 -16.96 -9.96 10.81
C THR A 54 -17.90 -9.14 11.70
N SER A 55 -18.12 -9.51 12.96
CA SER A 55 -18.94 -8.77 13.92
C SER A 55 -18.14 -7.80 14.79
N THR A 56 -16.90 -8.14 15.15
CA THR A 56 -16.06 -7.30 16.01
C THR A 56 -14.91 -6.63 15.29
N SER A 57 -14.62 -7.06 14.06
CA SER A 57 -13.43 -6.69 13.28
C SER A 57 -12.09 -7.04 13.95
N GLY A 58 -12.10 -7.72 15.10
CA GLY A 58 -10.88 -8.27 15.72
C GLY A 58 -10.50 -9.63 15.13
N LEU A 59 -9.36 -10.18 15.52
CA LEU A 59 -8.86 -11.46 15.06
C LEU A 59 -9.68 -12.65 15.60
N ASN A 60 -9.96 -13.61 14.72
CA ASN A 60 -10.68 -14.82 15.03
C ASN A 60 -9.76 -16.05 15.04
N TYR A 61 -8.97 -16.18 16.11
CA TYR A 61 -8.06 -17.32 16.29
C TYR A 61 -8.75 -18.68 16.26
N SER A 62 -10.05 -18.76 16.60
CA SER A 62 -10.81 -20.01 16.55
C SER A 62 -11.07 -20.51 15.13
N ASN A 63 -10.92 -19.64 14.13
CA ASN A 63 -11.11 -19.94 12.71
C ASN A 63 -9.79 -19.83 11.92
N THR A 64 -8.67 -20.10 12.59
CA THR A 64 -7.35 -20.15 11.95
C THR A 64 -7.32 -21.23 10.86
N SER A 65 -6.84 -20.88 9.66
CA SER A 65 -6.58 -21.81 8.56
C SER A 65 -5.08 -21.96 8.31
N GLN A 66 -4.68 -23.02 7.59
CA GLN A 66 -3.32 -23.15 7.08
C GLN A 66 -3.31 -22.81 5.60
N ASP A 67 -2.79 -21.62 5.29
CA ASP A 67 -2.73 -21.10 3.93
C ASP A 67 -1.32 -21.31 3.36
N PRO A 68 -1.17 -21.46 2.03
CA PRO A 68 0.14 -21.73 1.43
C PRO A 68 1.06 -20.50 1.49
N VAL A 69 2.34 -20.70 1.79
CA VAL A 69 3.35 -19.65 1.57
C VAL A 69 3.66 -19.57 0.08
N ARG A 70 3.16 -18.55 -0.62
CA ARG A 70 3.24 -18.43 -2.09
C ARG A 70 4.46 -17.61 -2.55
N GLY A 71 5.19 -18.10 -3.55
CA GLY A 71 6.27 -17.35 -4.22
C GLY A 71 7.55 -17.10 -3.42
N ALA A 72 7.62 -17.56 -2.16
CA ALA A 72 8.73 -17.28 -1.26
C ALA A 72 10.02 -18.01 -1.67
N THR A 73 11.17 -17.36 -1.48
CA THR A 73 12.47 -18.01 -1.68
C THR A 73 12.66 -19.15 -0.67
N ILE A 74 12.93 -20.37 -1.17
CA ILE A 74 13.22 -21.56 -0.36
C ILE A 74 14.62 -22.09 -0.67
N GLN A 75 15.38 -22.40 0.37
CA GLN A 75 16.78 -22.79 0.31
C GLN A 75 17.01 -24.14 1.00
N VAL A 76 17.96 -24.90 0.48
CA VAL A 76 18.53 -26.06 1.15
C VAL A 76 19.90 -25.66 1.68
N LEU A 77 20.10 -25.83 2.98
CA LEU A 77 21.34 -25.51 3.68
C LEU A 77 22.06 -26.80 4.09
N GLN A 78 23.35 -26.91 3.77
CA GLN A 78 24.26 -27.90 4.33
C GLN A 78 25.23 -27.16 5.26
N GLY A 79 25.03 -27.31 6.57
CA GLY A 79 25.66 -26.42 7.55
C GLY A 79 25.18 -24.97 7.35
N SER A 80 26.11 -24.05 7.07
CA SER A 80 25.82 -22.64 6.74
C SER A 80 25.77 -22.35 5.24
N SER A 81 26.07 -23.33 4.38
CA SER A 81 26.16 -23.13 2.93
C SER A 81 24.82 -23.41 2.25
N VAL A 82 24.38 -22.52 1.37
CA VAL A 82 23.23 -22.75 0.49
C VAL A 82 23.66 -23.68 -0.65
N VAL A 83 23.08 -24.87 -0.72
CA VAL A 83 23.39 -25.89 -1.73
C VAL A 83 22.33 -25.98 -2.84
N ALA A 84 21.11 -25.50 -2.57
CA ALA A 84 20.06 -25.34 -3.57
C ALA A 84 19.13 -24.16 -3.20
N THR A 85 18.49 -23.55 -4.20
CA THR A 85 17.49 -22.49 -4.04
C THR A 85 16.40 -22.65 -5.08
N SER A 86 15.15 -22.41 -4.67
CA SER A 86 13.97 -22.39 -5.53
C SER A 86 12.95 -21.40 -4.95
N LYS A 87 11.72 -21.42 -5.46
CA LYS A 87 10.57 -20.71 -4.88
C LYS A 87 9.43 -21.68 -4.62
N THR A 88 8.59 -21.38 -3.64
CA THR A 88 7.32 -22.08 -3.48
C THR A 88 6.34 -21.68 -4.59
N ASP A 89 5.52 -22.64 -5.03
CA ASP A 89 4.47 -22.39 -6.03
C ASP A 89 3.20 -21.78 -5.39
N ASN A 90 2.14 -21.63 -6.20
CA ASN A 90 0.84 -21.08 -5.75
C ASN A 90 0.15 -21.92 -4.66
N ASN A 91 0.55 -23.18 -4.49
CA ASN A 91 0.05 -24.09 -3.47
C ASN A 91 1.06 -24.28 -2.32
N GLY A 92 2.11 -23.45 -2.26
CA GLY A 92 3.16 -23.56 -1.26
C GLY A 92 4.09 -24.75 -1.47
N GLN A 93 4.02 -25.43 -2.61
CA GLN A 93 4.80 -26.65 -2.87
C GLN A 93 6.21 -26.32 -3.33
N TYR A 94 7.15 -27.20 -3.00
CA TYR A 94 8.53 -27.15 -3.46
C TYR A 94 9.07 -28.56 -3.74
N SER A 95 10.13 -28.65 -4.53
CA SER A 95 10.85 -29.89 -4.81
C SER A 95 12.32 -29.61 -5.15
N PHE A 96 13.21 -30.45 -4.65
CA PHE A 96 14.66 -30.42 -4.91
C PHE A 96 15.17 -31.84 -5.20
N GLU A 97 16.14 -31.95 -6.12
CA GLU A 97 16.96 -33.14 -6.30
C GLU A 97 18.29 -32.94 -5.55
N LEU A 98 18.49 -33.70 -4.46
CA LEU A 98 19.61 -33.54 -3.54
C LEU A 98 20.45 -34.80 -3.46
N ASP A 99 21.73 -34.66 -3.14
CA ASP A 99 22.63 -35.80 -2.94
C ASP A 99 22.16 -36.67 -1.76
N SER A 100 22.16 -37.99 -1.97
CA SER A 100 21.76 -38.97 -0.96
C SER A 100 22.69 -38.96 0.27
N ASN A 101 22.15 -39.34 1.43
CA ASN A 101 22.87 -39.43 2.70
C ASN A 101 23.57 -38.14 3.13
N THR A 102 22.97 -36.99 2.82
CA THR A 102 23.49 -35.66 3.20
C THR A 102 22.62 -35.05 4.30
N ASP A 103 23.25 -34.51 5.34
CA ASP A 103 22.55 -33.76 6.37
C ASP A 103 22.29 -32.32 5.91
N VAL A 104 21.00 -31.98 5.80
CA VAL A 104 20.55 -30.68 5.29
C VAL A 104 19.45 -30.09 6.17
N LYS A 105 19.16 -28.82 5.94
CA LYS A 105 18.03 -28.08 6.51
C LYS A 105 17.30 -27.33 5.41
N ILE A 106 15.98 -27.30 5.46
CA ILE A 106 15.16 -26.43 4.60
C ILE A 106 14.99 -25.09 5.30
N ARG A 107 15.21 -24.00 4.57
CA ARG A 107 14.99 -22.62 5.01
C ARG A 107 14.05 -21.93 4.04
N VAL A 108 12.92 -21.42 4.54
CA VAL A 108 12.03 -20.52 3.81
C VAL A 108 12.34 -19.11 4.25
N ARG A 109 12.56 -18.20 3.31
CA ARG A 109 12.82 -16.78 3.58
C ARG A 109 11.52 -15.99 3.42
N ALA A 110 11.25 -15.05 4.33
CA ALA A 110 10.16 -14.10 4.17
C ALA A 110 10.52 -13.03 3.13
N GLU A 111 10.62 -13.46 1.88
CA GLU A 111 11.13 -12.66 0.76
C GLU A 111 10.44 -13.08 -0.54
N LEU A 112 9.99 -12.09 -1.31
CA LEU A 112 9.53 -12.23 -2.68
C LEU A 112 10.58 -11.59 -3.59
N LEU A 113 11.24 -12.42 -4.38
CA LEU A 113 12.32 -11.99 -5.25
C LEU A 113 12.06 -12.45 -6.68
N GLN A 114 12.06 -11.54 -7.64
CA GLN A 114 12.02 -11.83 -9.08
C GLN A 114 12.96 -10.87 -9.80
N ALA A 115 13.87 -11.43 -10.60
CA ALA A 115 14.78 -10.65 -11.44
C ALA A 115 14.27 -10.63 -12.90
N GLY A 116 14.71 -9.62 -13.66
CA GLY A 116 14.34 -9.47 -15.07
C GLY A 116 13.14 -8.55 -15.27
N THR A 117 12.22 -8.94 -16.14
CA THR A 117 10.97 -8.21 -16.41
C THR A 117 9.83 -9.23 -16.47
N PRO A 118 8.82 -9.14 -15.60
CA PRO A 118 8.69 -8.19 -14.48
C PRO A 118 9.72 -8.45 -13.37
N SER A 119 9.90 -7.52 -12.44
CA SER A 119 10.81 -7.69 -11.28
C SER A 119 10.29 -7.05 -9.99
N TRP A 120 10.67 -7.66 -8.87
CA TRP A 120 10.40 -7.18 -7.52
C TRP A 120 11.43 -7.74 -6.54
N ASN A 121 11.66 -7.00 -5.46
CA ASN A 121 12.48 -7.43 -4.33
C ASN A 121 11.86 -6.91 -3.03
N VAL A 122 11.08 -7.77 -2.36
CA VAL A 122 10.41 -7.43 -1.11
C VAL A 122 10.91 -8.34 -0.01
N GLN A 123 11.30 -7.75 1.12
CA GLN A 123 11.80 -8.47 2.30
C GLN A 123 11.00 -8.09 3.54
N ILE A 124 10.67 -9.08 4.38
CA ILE A 124 10.10 -8.83 5.70
C ILE A 124 11.21 -8.96 6.74
N VAL A 125 11.49 -7.86 7.44
CA VAL A 125 12.67 -7.72 8.32
C VAL A 125 12.27 -7.24 9.72
N ASP A 126 13.10 -7.56 10.71
CA ASP A 126 12.93 -7.12 12.09
C ASP A 126 13.74 -5.84 12.34
N ASN A 127 13.08 -4.68 12.33
CA ASN A 127 13.70 -3.39 12.62
C ASN A 127 14.32 -3.33 14.03
N THR A 128 13.84 -4.15 14.96
CA THR A 128 14.35 -4.22 16.34
C THR A 128 15.51 -5.19 16.52
N ASN A 129 15.88 -5.90 15.45
CA ASN A 129 17.00 -6.82 15.40
C ASN A 129 17.89 -6.54 14.18
N SER A 130 18.29 -5.28 14.02
CA SER A 130 19.20 -4.84 12.94
C SER A 130 18.73 -5.21 11.53
N LYS A 131 17.42 -5.14 11.28
CA LYS A 131 16.77 -5.53 10.01
C LYS A 131 17.06 -6.98 9.60
N ALA A 132 17.12 -7.89 10.58
CA ALA A 132 17.28 -9.31 10.28
C ALA A 132 16.08 -9.83 9.49
N LEU A 133 16.34 -10.50 8.36
CA LEU A 133 15.31 -11.15 7.56
C LEU A 133 14.64 -12.30 8.33
N TYR A 134 13.32 -12.33 8.34
CA TYR A 134 12.57 -13.46 8.91
C TYR A 134 12.73 -14.73 8.07
N VAL A 135 12.89 -15.87 8.76
CA VAL A 135 13.04 -17.19 8.13
C VAL A 135 12.27 -18.26 8.90
N LEU A 136 11.77 -19.26 8.19
CA LEU A 136 11.25 -20.52 8.75
C LEU A 136 12.23 -21.64 8.42
N ASP A 137 12.82 -22.22 9.46
CA ASP A 137 13.79 -23.31 9.34
C ASP A 137 13.16 -24.65 9.73
N SER A 138 13.46 -25.71 8.97
CA SER A 138 13.25 -27.07 9.44
C SER A 138 14.28 -27.45 10.51
N ALA A 139 14.04 -28.56 11.22
CA ALA A 139 15.15 -29.28 11.86
C ALA A 139 16.12 -29.81 10.80
N THR A 140 17.38 -30.02 11.16
CA THR A 140 18.33 -30.75 10.30
C THR A 140 17.89 -32.20 10.14
N PHE A 141 17.97 -32.74 8.92
CA PHE A 141 17.65 -34.13 8.61
C PHE A 141 18.57 -34.68 7.52
N SER A 142 18.74 -36.00 7.50
CA SER A 142 19.45 -36.68 6.42
C SER A 142 18.54 -36.92 5.22
N THR A 143 19.01 -36.63 4.01
CA THR A 143 18.34 -36.94 2.74
C THR A 143 18.20 -38.45 2.50
N GLY A 144 18.98 -39.29 3.19
CA GLY A 144 18.87 -40.75 3.08
C GLY A 144 19.01 -41.25 1.65
N VAL A 145 18.35 -42.36 1.30
CA VAL A 145 18.47 -43.04 -0.01
C VAL A 145 17.13 -43.20 -0.73
N SER A 146 16.07 -42.58 -0.23
CA SER A 146 14.73 -42.60 -0.81
C SER A 146 14.13 -41.20 -0.77
N ASN A 147 13.26 -40.90 -1.74
CA ASN A 147 12.54 -39.64 -1.79
C ASN A 147 11.80 -39.34 -0.48
N GLN A 148 11.76 -38.08 -0.08
CA GLN A 148 11.18 -37.64 1.19
C GLN A 148 10.22 -36.47 1.01
N THR A 149 9.15 -36.48 1.82
CA THR A 149 8.25 -35.34 1.96
C THR A 149 8.54 -34.61 3.28
N ARG A 150 8.75 -33.30 3.21
CA ARG A 150 9.10 -32.42 4.33
C ARG A 150 8.20 -31.17 4.31
N ASN A 151 7.07 -31.25 4.98
CA ASN A 151 6.17 -30.11 5.12
C ASN A 151 6.61 -29.23 6.30
N LEU A 152 6.42 -27.92 6.19
CA LEU A 152 6.64 -26.96 7.28
C LEU A 152 5.40 -26.07 7.43
N ASN A 153 5.05 -25.77 8.68
CA ASN A 153 4.02 -24.79 8.99
C ASN A 153 4.61 -23.69 9.87
N ALA A 154 4.43 -22.44 9.49
CA ALA A 154 4.67 -21.30 10.35
C ALA A 154 3.46 -21.10 11.26
N SER A 155 3.61 -21.37 12.56
CA SER A 155 2.50 -21.24 13.50
C SER A 155 2.21 -19.78 13.89
N SER A 156 0.96 -19.45 14.20
CA SER A 156 0.55 -18.12 14.66
C SER A 156 1.17 -17.73 16.01
N GLY A 157 1.58 -18.73 16.79
CA GLY A 157 2.09 -18.57 18.15
C GLY A 157 1.01 -18.46 19.21
N TRP A 158 -0.28 -18.47 18.83
CA TRP A 158 -1.42 -18.33 19.73
C TRP A 158 -1.63 -19.60 20.57
N GLY A 159 -1.65 -19.43 21.90
CA GLY A 159 -1.84 -20.53 22.86
C GLY A 159 -3.27 -20.71 23.34
N GLY A 160 -4.25 -20.01 22.74
CA GLY A 160 -5.67 -20.08 23.08
C GLY A 160 -6.20 -18.84 23.82
N SER A 161 -5.39 -18.20 24.66
CA SER A 161 -5.75 -16.97 25.39
C SER A 161 -4.71 -15.85 25.30
N SER A 162 -3.48 -16.19 24.91
CA SER A 162 -2.40 -15.26 24.62
C SER A 162 -1.42 -15.91 23.65
N TYR A 163 -0.51 -15.14 23.07
CA TYR A 163 0.67 -15.70 22.43
C TYR A 163 1.55 -16.42 23.46
N THR A 164 1.96 -17.65 23.17
CA THR A 164 2.81 -18.49 24.05
C THR A 164 4.07 -18.99 23.37
N SER A 165 4.20 -18.75 22.08
CA SER A 165 5.36 -19.12 21.27
C SER A 165 5.60 -18.09 20.16
N THR A 166 6.68 -18.27 19.41
CA THR A 166 7.04 -17.39 18.29
C THR A 166 5.88 -17.27 17.30
N ARG A 167 5.56 -16.03 16.94
CA ARG A 167 4.56 -15.68 15.93
C ARG A 167 5.12 -15.88 14.53
N ALA A 168 5.52 -17.11 14.20
CA ALA A 168 6.25 -17.44 12.99
C ALA A 168 5.45 -17.17 11.71
N ALA A 169 4.12 -17.23 11.78
CA ALA A 169 3.23 -16.96 10.64
C ALA A 169 3.21 -15.50 10.19
N ALA A 170 3.41 -14.54 11.10
CA ALA A 170 3.29 -13.10 10.85
C ALA A 170 4.05 -12.63 9.59
N PRO A 171 5.37 -12.86 9.46
CA PRO A 171 6.10 -12.43 8.27
C PRO A 171 5.63 -13.10 6.98
N PHE A 172 5.06 -14.31 7.03
CA PHE A 172 4.57 -15.00 5.85
C PHE A 172 3.16 -14.56 5.45
N HIS A 173 2.29 -14.20 6.40
CA HIS A 173 1.01 -13.55 6.07
C HIS A 173 1.25 -12.17 5.42
N ILE A 174 2.15 -11.36 5.99
CA ILE A 174 2.54 -10.06 5.39
C ILE A 174 3.07 -10.25 3.96
N LEU A 175 3.98 -11.22 3.76
CA LEU A 175 4.51 -11.53 2.44
C LEU A 175 3.42 -11.99 1.46
N ASP A 176 2.43 -12.73 1.95
CA ASP A 176 1.32 -13.24 1.16
C ASP A 176 0.38 -12.11 0.69
N ARG A 177 0.16 -11.07 1.50
CA ARG A 177 -0.55 -9.86 1.04
C ARG A 177 0.21 -9.16 -0.10
N VAL A 178 1.54 -9.07 0.00
CA VAL A 178 2.38 -8.55 -1.10
C VAL A 178 2.28 -9.43 -2.34
N TYR A 179 2.19 -10.76 -2.19
CA TYR A 179 1.99 -11.67 -3.30
C TYR A 179 0.69 -11.38 -4.06
N ASP A 180 -0.42 -11.16 -3.34
CA ASP A 180 -1.71 -10.80 -3.94
C ASP A 180 -1.62 -9.50 -4.74
N ILE A 181 -0.96 -8.47 -4.19
CA ILE A 181 -0.70 -7.20 -4.88
C ILE A 181 0.04 -7.43 -6.20
N VAL A 182 1.18 -8.13 -6.15
CA VAL A 182 2.01 -8.38 -7.34
C VAL A 182 1.20 -9.12 -8.41
N LYS A 183 0.44 -10.15 -8.02
CA LYS A 183 -0.38 -10.91 -8.98
C LYS A 183 -1.49 -10.07 -9.58
N LYS A 184 -2.12 -9.19 -8.81
CA LYS A 184 -3.16 -8.27 -9.31
C LYS A 184 -2.54 -7.26 -10.30
N LEU A 185 -1.39 -6.67 -9.97
CA LEU A 185 -0.68 -5.73 -10.85
C LEU A 185 -0.21 -6.36 -12.16
N GLU A 186 0.28 -7.60 -12.14
CA GLU A 186 0.66 -8.32 -13.36
C GLU A 186 -0.49 -8.50 -14.36
N THR A 187 -1.76 -8.37 -13.92
CA THR A 187 -2.92 -8.41 -14.82
C THR A 187 -3.07 -7.16 -15.68
N VAL A 188 -2.50 -6.03 -15.25
CA VAL A 188 -2.58 -4.73 -15.94
C VAL A 188 -1.22 -4.23 -16.46
N ASP A 189 -0.12 -4.65 -15.85
CA ASP A 189 1.26 -4.41 -16.31
C ASP A 189 2.14 -5.65 -16.11
N ASN A 190 2.29 -6.45 -17.18
CA ASN A 190 3.14 -7.64 -17.16
C ASN A 190 4.64 -7.35 -17.24
N SER A 191 5.03 -6.07 -17.34
CA SER A 191 6.40 -5.59 -17.40
C SER A 191 6.83 -4.80 -16.17
N ILE A 192 5.98 -4.78 -15.14
CA ILE A 192 6.17 -3.96 -13.94
C ILE A 192 7.52 -4.22 -13.28
N THR A 193 8.18 -3.13 -12.92
CA THR A 193 9.47 -3.14 -12.22
C THR A 193 9.32 -2.40 -10.91
N LEU A 194 9.18 -3.17 -9.82
CA LEU A 194 9.03 -2.66 -8.47
C LEU A 194 10.41 -2.45 -7.82
N PRO A 195 10.75 -1.22 -7.38
CA PRO A 195 11.95 -0.98 -6.57
C PRO A 195 11.96 -1.85 -5.29
N ALA A 196 13.13 -2.02 -4.68
CA ALA A 196 13.22 -2.79 -3.45
C ALA A 196 12.34 -2.18 -2.33
N LEU A 197 11.74 -3.03 -1.52
CA LEU A 197 10.89 -2.66 -0.38
C LEU A 197 11.23 -3.54 0.82
N ASP A 198 11.58 -2.89 1.92
CA ASP A 198 11.68 -3.53 3.24
C ASP A 198 10.38 -3.28 4.00
N ILE A 199 9.74 -4.35 4.48
CA ILE A 199 8.61 -4.27 5.39
C ILE A 199 9.11 -4.66 6.78
N ASN A 200 9.17 -3.67 7.65
CA ASN A 200 9.66 -3.76 9.03
C ASN A 200 8.50 -4.17 9.93
N TRP A 201 8.57 -5.38 10.47
CA TRP A 201 7.61 -5.88 11.44
C TRP A 201 8.36 -6.47 12.63
N SER A 202 7.83 -6.28 13.84
CA SER A 202 8.35 -6.89 15.06
C SER A 202 7.27 -6.90 16.14
N VAL A 203 7.32 -7.89 17.03
CA VAL A 203 6.48 -7.91 18.24
C VAL A 203 6.75 -6.73 19.18
N ASN A 204 7.89 -6.05 19.00
CA ASN A 204 8.29 -4.86 19.75
C ASN A 204 7.79 -3.56 19.11
N ASN A 205 7.21 -3.61 17.91
CA ASN A 205 6.65 -2.42 17.27
C ASN A 205 5.38 -1.98 18.00
N VAL A 206 5.45 -0.83 18.66
CA VAL A 206 4.42 -0.28 19.55
C VAL A 206 3.91 1.07 19.04
N ALA A 207 2.67 1.38 19.43
CA ALA A 207 1.98 2.65 19.13
C ALA A 207 2.51 3.82 19.99
N GLN A 208 3.83 4.00 19.97
CA GLN A 208 4.54 5.09 20.61
C GLN A 208 5.59 5.61 19.65
N SER A 209 5.58 6.90 19.33
CA SER A 209 6.58 7.51 18.44
C SER A 209 7.94 7.62 19.13
N GLY A 210 9.02 7.27 18.43
CA GLY A 210 10.38 7.38 18.94
C GLY A 210 11.42 6.67 18.08
N ASP A 211 12.31 5.92 18.73
CA ASP A 211 13.36 5.16 18.05
C ASP A 211 12.80 3.90 17.38
N ARG A 212 12.76 3.91 16.05
CA ARG A 212 12.30 2.78 15.22
C ARG A 212 13.13 1.52 15.43
N SER A 213 14.41 1.62 15.80
CA SER A 213 15.24 0.44 16.12
C SER A 213 14.87 -0.21 17.46
N GLN A 214 14.05 0.46 18.28
CA GLN A 214 13.47 -0.07 19.51
C GLN A 214 11.99 -0.42 19.36
N GLY A 215 11.42 -0.27 18.15
CA GLY A 215 10.02 -0.52 17.85
C GLY A 215 9.08 0.64 18.19
N GLN A 216 9.59 1.81 18.54
CA GLN A 216 8.75 2.99 18.79
C GLN A 216 8.35 3.66 17.46
N ILE A 217 7.31 3.12 16.82
CA ILE A 217 6.88 3.55 15.48
C ILE A 217 5.65 4.46 15.47
N GLY A 218 4.88 4.52 16.56
CA GLY A 218 3.72 5.41 16.70
C GLY A 218 2.46 4.87 16.04
N THR A 219 2.52 4.55 14.76
CA THR A 219 1.47 3.89 13.96
C THR A 219 2.14 3.01 12.90
N SER A 220 1.36 2.21 12.18
CA SER A 220 1.80 1.67 10.88
C SER A 220 1.87 2.79 9.84
N PHE A 221 2.91 2.77 9.01
CA PHE A 221 3.14 3.77 7.97
C PHE A 221 4.15 3.32 6.92
N TYR A 222 4.06 3.93 5.74
CA TYR A 222 5.11 3.95 4.71
C TYR A 222 6.01 5.20 4.83
N SER A 223 7.32 5.02 4.65
CA SER A 223 8.27 6.12 4.51
C SER A 223 9.56 5.69 3.82
N ASN A 224 9.99 6.44 2.80
CA ASN A 224 11.33 6.32 2.18
C ASN A 224 11.70 4.91 1.68
N GLY A 225 10.77 4.19 1.06
CA GLY A 225 11.01 2.83 0.56
C GLY A 225 10.92 1.74 1.63
N GLU A 226 10.37 2.08 2.80
CA GLU A 226 10.15 1.15 3.90
C GLU A 226 8.71 1.24 4.41
N ILE A 227 8.13 0.11 4.79
CA ILE A 227 6.88 0.04 5.56
C ILE A 227 7.25 -0.35 6.99
N PHE A 228 6.58 0.24 7.99
CA PHE A 228 6.65 -0.18 9.39
C PHE A 228 5.26 -0.62 9.83
N LEU A 229 5.17 -1.81 10.42
CA LEU A 229 3.93 -2.41 10.90
C LEU A 229 3.94 -2.61 12.41
N LEU A 230 2.84 -2.30 13.11
CA LEU A 230 2.69 -2.59 14.54
C LEU A 230 2.62 -4.10 14.78
N GLY A 231 3.03 -4.52 15.97
CA GLY A 231 3.04 -5.93 16.36
C GLY A 231 2.86 -6.17 17.86
N ALA A 232 2.46 -5.13 18.59
CA ALA A 232 2.35 -5.15 20.05
C ALA A 232 1.04 -5.82 20.50
N ALA A 233 1.15 -7.09 20.90
CA ALA A 233 0.01 -7.84 21.41
C ALA A 233 -0.72 -7.10 22.55
N ASN A 234 -2.05 -7.14 22.49
CA ASN A 234 -3.01 -6.48 23.36
C ASN A 234 -3.10 -4.96 23.23
N SER A 235 -2.29 -4.36 22.34
CA SER A 235 -2.39 -2.97 21.94
C SER A 235 -2.92 -2.91 20.51
N ASP A 236 -2.09 -3.28 19.55
CA ASP A 236 -2.33 -3.12 18.12
C ASP A 236 -1.35 -4.04 17.36
N THR A 237 -1.88 -4.81 16.42
CA THR A 237 -1.15 -5.87 15.72
C THR A 237 -1.58 -5.97 14.26
N ASP A 238 -0.74 -5.46 13.37
CA ASP A 238 -1.09 -5.37 11.95
C ASP A 238 -0.68 -6.60 11.14
N GLU A 239 -0.04 -7.61 11.76
CA GLU A 239 0.48 -8.75 10.99
C GLU A 239 -0.59 -9.54 10.24
N TYR A 240 -1.85 -9.51 10.70
CA TYR A 240 -3.00 -10.17 10.08
C TYR A 240 -4.00 -9.17 9.47
N ASP A 241 -3.73 -7.87 9.61
CA ASP A 241 -4.60 -6.81 9.14
C ASP A 241 -4.28 -6.54 7.67
N GLY A 242 -4.79 -7.43 6.82
CA GLY A 242 -4.45 -7.49 5.40
C GLY A 242 -4.66 -6.15 4.68
N HIS A 243 -5.72 -5.42 5.04
CA HIS A 243 -6.01 -4.12 4.45
C HIS A 243 -5.03 -3.03 4.89
N VAL A 244 -4.56 -3.04 6.15
CA VAL A 244 -3.51 -2.11 6.64
C VAL A 244 -2.20 -2.36 5.87
N ILE A 245 -1.79 -3.63 5.73
CA ILE A 245 -0.57 -3.98 4.99
C ILE A 245 -0.63 -3.48 3.53
N ILE A 246 -1.78 -3.64 2.88
CA ILE A 246 -1.97 -3.25 1.48
C ILE A 246 -2.13 -1.72 1.35
N HIS A 247 -2.73 -1.05 2.33
CA HIS A 247 -2.80 0.42 2.41
C HIS A 247 -1.41 1.05 2.38
N GLU A 248 -0.53 0.61 3.29
CA GLU A 248 0.84 1.11 3.34
C GLU A 248 1.65 0.76 2.09
N TRP A 249 1.38 -0.41 1.50
CA TRP A 249 1.95 -0.76 0.21
C TRP A 249 1.45 0.16 -0.91
N GLY A 250 0.20 0.62 -0.83
CA GLY A 250 -0.35 1.66 -1.70
C GLY A 250 0.49 2.93 -1.68
N HIS A 251 0.88 3.43 -0.51
CA HIS A 251 1.77 4.60 -0.42
C HIS A 251 3.18 4.33 -0.98
N TYR A 252 3.71 3.11 -0.81
CA TYR A 252 4.92 2.68 -1.52
C TYR A 252 4.75 2.78 -3.04
N PHE A 253 3.60 2.33 -3.57
CA PHE A 253 3.28 2.45 -4.99
C PHE A 253 3.19 3.90 -5.44
N GLU A 254 2.56 4.77 -4.65
CA GLU A 254 2.46 6.20 -4.98
C GLU A 254 3.83 6.86 -5.10
N ASP A 255 4.74 6.56 -4.16
CA ASP A 255 6.10 7.12 -4.16
C ASP A 255 6.99 6.54 -5.27
N LYS A 256 6.89 5.22 -5.56
CA LYS A 256 7.83 4.55 -6.47
C LYS A 256 7.39 4.53 -7.92
N LEU A 257 6.10 4.36 -8.18
CA LEU A 257 5.58 4.17 -9.54
C LEU A 257 4.67 5.30 -10.00
N ALA A 258 3.91 5.91 -9.11
CA ALA A 258 3.07 7.07 -9.41
C ALA A 258 3.72 8.38 -8.95
N ARG A 259 2.93 9.28 -8.35
CA ARG A 259 3.39 10.46 -7.60
C ARG A 259 2.44 10.64 -6.42
N SER A 260 2.98 10.95 -5.24
CA SER A 260 2.23 11.50 -4.12
C SER A 260 2.78 12.89 -3.79
N ASP A 261 1.90 13.88 -3.73
CA ASP A 261 2.20 15.20 -3.17
C ASP A 261 1.70 15.30 -1.70
N SER A 262 1.25 14.19 -1.10
CA SER A 262 0.77 14.15 0.28
C SER A 262 1.86 14.58 1.26
N ILE A 263 1.50 15.45 2.21
CA ILE A 263 2.35 15.87 3.32
C ILE A 263 2.19 14.97 4.57
N GLY A 264 1.33 13.96 4.49
CA GLY A 264 0.97 13.07 5.59
C GLY A 264 0.40 13.82 6.80
N GLY A 265 0.63 13.27 7.99
CA GLY A 265 0.22 13.86 9.27
C GLY A 265 -0.98 13.17 9.89
N SER A 266 -1.32 13.53 11.13
CA SER A 266 -2.41 12.91 11.88
C SER A 266 -3.76 13.12 11.20
N HIS A 267 -4.54 12.08 11.03
CA HIS A 267 -5.89 12.14 10.46
C HIS A 267 -6.78 11.06 11.07
N ALA A 268 -8.09 11.22 10.87
CA ALA A 268 -9.08 10.23 11.21
C ALA A 268 -10.27 10.32 10.24
N GLY A 269 -11.06 9.24 10.21
CA GLY A 269 -12.29 9.17 9.45
C GLY A 269 -13.21 10.35 9.72
N GLY A 270 -13.51 11.11 8.67
CA GLY A 270 -14.39 12.28 8.71
C GLY A 270 -13.69 13.62 8.93
N ASP A 271 -12.36 13.67 9.02
CA ASP A 271 -11.63 14.93 8.99
C ASP A 271 -11.85 15.70 7.67
N ARG A 272 -11.69 17.03 7.71
CA ARG A 272 -11.52 17.86 6.51
C ARG A 272 -10.02 18.11 6.34
N LEU A 273 -9.41 17.42 5.39
CA LEU A 273 -7.96 17.36 5.21
C LEU A 273 -7.48 18.29 4.10
N ASP A 274 -6.17 18.55 4.07
CA ASP A 274 -5.47 18.98 2.87
C ASP A 274 -5.78 17.99 1.72
N MET A 275 -6.08 18.49 0.52
CA MET A 275 -6.52 17.64 -0.60
C MET A 275 -5.50 16.58 -1.03
N ARG A 276 -4.21 16.84 -0.80
CA ARG A 276 -3.13 15.91 -1.12
C ARG A 276 -3.15 14.73 -0.16
N VAL A 277 -3.44 15.01 1.11
CA VAL A 277 -3.61 14.00 2.16
C VAL A 277 -4.91 13.24 1.98
N ALA A 278 -6.02 13.95 1.76
CA ALA A 278 -7.32 13.32 1.47
C ALA A 278 -7.24 12.34 0.29
N PHE A 279 -6.50 12.71 -0.76
CA PHE A 279 -6.28 11.83 -1.90
C PHE A 279 -5.43 10.62 -1.53
N GLY A 280 -4.26 10.81 -0.91
CA GLY A 280 -3.36 9.72 -0.54
C GLY A 280 -4.03 8.70 0.39
N GLU A 281 -4.65 9.15 1.48
CA GLU A 281 -5.29 8.27 2.46
C GLU A 281 -6.53 7.56 1.90
N GLY A 282 -7.35 8.29 1.13
CA GLY A 282 -8.50 7.70 0.44
C GLY A 282 -8.09 6.70 -0.64
N PHE A 283 -6.96 6.95 -1.33
CA PHE A 283 -6.35 6.01 -2.26
C PHE A 283 -5.88 4.75 -1.53
N GLY A 284 -5.15 4.85 -0.42
CA GLY A 284 -4.71 3.69 0.35
C GLY A 284 -5.89 2.80 0.78
N ASN A 285 -6.96 3.42 1.30
CA ASN A 285 -8.18 2.71 1.69
C ASN A 285 -8.80 1.98 0.49
N ALA A 286 -9.07 2.68 -0.62
CA ALA A 286 -9.64 2.05 -1.82
C ALA A 286 -8.73 0.98 -2.41
N TRP A 287 -7.42 1.24 -2.47
CA TRP A 287 -6.41 0.32 -2.98
C TRP A 287 -6.45 -1.02 -2.24
N SER A 288 -6.56 -0.99 -0.92
CA SER A 288 -6.69 -2.19 -0.11
C SER A 288 -7.90 -3.05 -0.51
N GLY A 289 -9.05 -2.42 -0.79
CA GLY A 289 -10.24 -3.11 -1.29
C GLY A 289 -10.08 -3.61 -2.72
N ILE A 290 -9.50 -2.80 -3.61
CA ILE A 290 -9.28 -3.13 -5.03
C ILE A 290 -8.39 -4.37 -5.19
N ILE A 291 -7.31 -4.44 -4.41
CA ILE A 291 -6.38 -5.59 -4.47
C ILE A 291 -7.03 -6.86 -3.95
N THR A 292 -7.79 -6.75 -2.85
CA THR A 292 -8.37 -7.92 -2.15
C THR A 292 -9.70 -8.37 -2.72
N ASP A 293 -10.36 -7.56 -3.55
CA ASP A 293 -11.77 -7.72 -3.92
C ASP A 293 -12.69 -7.83 -2.66
N ASP A 294 -12.29 -7.21 -1.54
CA ASP A 294 -13.07 -7.11 -0.29
C ASP A 294 -13.24 -5.64 0.12
N PRO A 295 -14.47 -5.08 0.05
CA PRO A 295 -14.71 -3.67 0.36
C PRO A 295 -14.59 -3.34 1.87
N TYR A 296 -14.40 -4.32 2.74
CA TYR A 296 -14.31 -4.08 4.18
C TYR A 296 -12.87 -4.05 4.66
N TYR A 297 -12.31 -2.83 4.70
CA TYR A 297 -11.07 -2.55 5.43
C TYR A 297 -11.25 -2.91 6.90
N ARG A 298 -10.30 -3.65 7.48
CA ARG A 298 -10.31 -4.04 8.89
C ARG A 298 -8.92 -3.91 9.51
N ASP A 299 -8.93 -3.54 10.79
CA ASP A 299 -7.77 -3.32 11.64
C ASP A 299 -8.15 -3.82 13.04
N SER A 300 -7.27 -4.62 13.63
CA SER A 300 -7.49 -5.35 14.87
C SER A 300 -6.60 -4.83 16.00
N TYR A 301 -7.22 -4.63 17.17
CA TYR A 301 -6.53 -4.04 18.31
C TYR A 301 -7.09 -4.53 19.65
N GLY A 302 -6.48 -4.03 20.72
CA GLY A 302 -6.92 -4.26 22.08
C GLY A 302 -6.66 -5.68 22.59
N SER A 303 -7.23 -5.98 23.75
CA SER A 303 -6.99 -7.25 24.47
C SER A 303 -7.30 -8.46 23.59
N GLN A 304 -6.33 -9.38 23.48
CA GLN A 304 -6.40 -10.58 22.63
C GLN A 304 -6.71 -10.28 21.16
N GLN A 305 -6.49 -9.03 20.70
CA GLN A 305 -6.81 -8.58 19.34
C GLN A 305 -8.29 -8.77 19.02
N ALA A 306 -9.15 -8.86 20.03
CA ALA A 306 -10.55 -9.26 19.86
C ALA A 306 -11.46 -8.11 19.41
N GLN A 307 -10.94 -6.88 19.45
CA GLN A 307 -11.60 -5.66 18.99
C GLN A 307 -11.00 -5.25 17.65
N GLY A 308 -11.74 -4.44 16.91
CA GLY A 308 -11.24 -3.82 15.70
C GLY A 308 -12.17 -2.72 15.24
N PHE A 309 -11.74 -1.97 14.24
CA PHE A 309 -12.62 -1.10 13.47
C PHE A 309 -12.71 -1.61 12.04
N SER A 310 -13.68 -1.08 11.31
CA SER A 310 -13.82 -1.39 9.89
C SER A 310 -14.34 -0.19 9.13
N ILE A 311 -13.88 -0.06 7.89
CA ILE A 311 -14.38 0.91 6.93
C ILE A 311 -14.92 0.11 5.75
N ASN A 312 -16.16 0.40 5.34
CA ASN A 312 -16.68 -0.10 4.08
C ASN A 312 -16.29 0.91 2.99
N VAL A 313 -15.32 0.58 2.13
CA VAL A 313 -14.86 1.50 1.08
C VAL A 313 -15.90 1.75 0.00
N GLU A 314 -16.85 0.82 -0.16
CA GLU A 314 -18.04 0.93 -1.01
C GLU A 314 -19.12 1.87 -0.43
N ASN A 315 -19.00 2.29 0.84
CA ASN A 315 -20.02 3.13 1.46
C ASN A 315 -19.94 4.58 0.96
N ASN A 316 -20.86 4.94 0.09
CA ASN A 316 -21.01 6.29 -0.43
C ASN A 316 -21.54 7.33 0.58
N ASN A 317 -22.08 6.90 1.72
CA ASN A 317 -22.51 7.81 2.78
C ASN A 317 -21.40 8.04 3.81
N VAL A 318 -20.43 8.88 3.43
CA VAL A 318 -19.29 9.25 4.27
C VAL A 318 -19.53 10.57 5.03
N SER A 319 -18.82 10.74 6.14
CA SER A 319 -18.79 11.98 6.90
C SER A 319 -18.07 13.09 6.13
N ASN A 320 -18.58 14.32 6.21
CA ASN A 320 -17.96 15.52 5.64
C ASN A 320 -17.55 15.36 4.16
N LYS A 321 -18.51 14.97 3.31
CA LYS A 321 -18.30 14.80 1.87
C LYS A 321 -17.63 16.00 1.19
N GLY A 322 -16.66 15.73 0.33
CA GLY A 322 -15.99 16.75 -0.47
C GLY A 322 -14.57 16.35 -0.89
N TRP A 323 -13.92 17.23 -1.64
CA TRP A 323 -12.56 17.05 -2.18
C TRP A 323 -11.45 16.99 -1.12
N PHE A 324 -11.80 17.28 0.13
CA PHE A 324 -10.96 17.25 1.32
C PHE A 324 -11.21 16.02 2.22
N SER A 325 -12.06 15.09 1.78
CA SER A 325 -12.44 13.91 2.57
C SER A 325 -11.82 12.64 1.99
N GLU A 326 -11.00 11.96 2.79
CA GLU A 326 -10.48 10.62 2.46
C GLU A 326 -11.63 9.63 2.16
N GLY A 327 -12.74 9.75 2.89
CA GLY A 327 -13.95 8.95 2.68
C GLY A 327 -14.59 9.18 1.31
N SER A 328 -14.57 10.41 0.82
CA SER A 328 -15.09 10.71 -0.53
C SER A 328 -14.17 10.17 -1.61
N VAL A 329 -12.86 10.27 -1.42
CA VAL A 329 -11.87 9.73 -2.37
C VAL A 329 -11.97 8.21 -2.46
N GLN A 330 -11.97 7.51 -1.32
CA GLN A 330 -12.01 6.04 -1.33
C GLN A 330 -13.27 5.51 -2.03
N ALA A 331 -14.43 6.15 -1.78
CA ALA A 331 -15.70 5.71 -2.35
C ALA A 331 -15.70 5.88 -3.88
N ILE A 332 -15.24 7.06 -4.36
CA ILE A 332 -15.14 7.31 -5.81
C ILE A 332 -14.18 6.33 -6.48
N LEU A 333 -13.00 6.08 -5.90
CA LEU A 333 -12.00 5.21 -6.51
C LEU A 333 -12.48 3.75 -6.56
N TYR A 334 -13.11 3.28 -5.49
CA TYR A 334 -13.62 1.91 -5.43
C TYR A 334 -14.84 1.74 -6.36
N ASP A 335 -15.77 2.69 -6.40
CA ASP A 335 -16.91 2.67 -7.34
C ASP A 335 -16.49 2.72 -8.82
N ILE A 336 -15.35 3.35 -9.14
CA ILE A 336 -14.75 3.33 -10.48
C ILE A 336 -14.15 1.94 -10.79
N TYR A 337 -13.70 1.22 -9.77
CA TYR A 337 -13.07 -0.09 -9.94
C TYR A 337 -14.11 -1.18 -10.21
N ASP A 338 -15.09 -1.39 -9.33
CA ASP A 338 -15.98 -2.54 -9.36
C ASP A 338 -17.39 -2.23 -9.87
N GLY A 339 -17.81 -0.98 -9.72
CA GLY A 339 -19.15 -0.52 -10.05
C GLY A 339 -20.22 -1.10 -9.13
N LEU A 340 -20.93 -0.23 -8.42
CA LEU A 340 -22.04 -0.59 -7.51
C LEU A 340 -23.13 -1.47 -8.15
N ASN A 341 -23.36 -1.37 -9.48
CA ASN A 341 -24.32 -2.13 -10.34
C ASN A 341 -24.13 -1.75 -11.84
N ASP A 342 -24.88 -2.37 -12.79
CA ASP A 342 -24.88 -2.14 -14.28
C ASP A 342 -24.96 -0.66 -14.76
N ASP A 343 -25.18 0.32 -13.87
CA ASP A 343 -25.28 1.76 -14.13
C ASP A 343 -24.07 2.59 -13.64
N THR A 344 -23.00 1.94 -13.18
CA THR A 344 -21.77 2.58 -12.69
C THR A 344 -20.56 2.26 -13.57
N ALA A 345 -19.51 3.08 -13.48
CA ALA A 345 -18.31 2.88 -14.26
C ALA A 345 -17.50 1.72 -13.66
N ASN A 346 -17.76 0.47 -14.05
CA ASN A 346 -16.90 -0.67 -13.73
C ASN A 346 -15.72 -0.70 -14.71
N LEU A 347 -14.70 0.12 -14.44
CA LEU A 347 -13.51 0.23 -15.29
C LEU A 347 -12.45 -0.82 -14.95
N GLY A 348 -12.52 -1.44 -13.78
CA GLY A 348 -11.47 -2.29 -13.25
C GLY A 348 -10.18 -1.52 -12.93
N LEU A 349 -9.12 -2.26 -12.61
CA LEU A 349 -7.85 -1.70 -12.14
C LEU A 349 -7.08 -0.95 -13.25
N GLY A 350 -7.21 -1.37 -14.51
CA GLY A 350 -6.37 -0.88 -15.62
C GLY A 350 -6.42 0.65 -15.77
N PRO A 351 -7.60 1.26 -15.98
CA PRO A 351 -7.72 2.71 -16.11
C PRO A 351 -7.23 3.48 -14.88
N ILE A 352 -7.47 2.98 -13.67
CA ILE A 352 -6.96 3.60 -12.43
C ILE A 352 -5.43 3.60 -12.42
N TYR A 353 -4.82 2.44 -12.69
CA TYR A 353 -3.38 2.26 -12.76
C TYR A 353 -2.74 3.17 -13.82
N GLU A 354 -3.35 3.29 -15.01
CA GLU A 354 -2.87 4.16 -16.09
C GLU A 354 -2.83 5.62 -15.67
N ILE A 355 -3.91 6.14 -15.07
CA ILE A 355 -3.96 7.53 -14.59
C ILE A 355 -2.88 7.80 -13.55
N LEU A 356 -2.72 6.89 -12.58
CA LEU A 356 -1.75 7.06 -11.50
C LEU A 356 -0.31 7.05 -12.02
N THR A 357 0.02 6.15 -12.95
CA THR A 357 1.39 5.96 -13.43
C THR A 357 1.79 6.90 -14.58
N ASN A 358 0.81 7.53 -15.25
CA ASN A 358 1.05 8.43 -16.39
C ASN A 358 0.58 9.86 -16.14
N GLU A 359 -0.71 10.15 -16.25
CA GLU A 359 -1.21 11.53 -16.31
C GLU A 359 -1.11 12.25 -14.96
N GLN A 360 -1.59 11.62 -13.88
CA GLN A 360 -1.52 12.22 -12.55
C GLN A 360 -0.08 12.40 -12.08
N LYS A 361 0.79 11.42 -12.36
CA LYS A 361 2.23 11.50 -12.10
C LYS A 361 2.87 12.75 -12.72
N ASN A 362 2.42 13.13 -13.91
CA ASN A 362 2.97 14.26 -14.67
C ASN A 362 2.13 15.54 -14.58
N ALA A 363 1.08 15.58 -13.76
CA ALA A 363 0.16 16.71 -13.65
C ALA A 363 0.88 17.99 -13.20
N GLU A 364 0.44 19.14 -13.72
CA GLU A 364 0.97 20.45 -13.29
C GLU A 364 0.50 20.83 -11.89
N ALA A 365 -0.76 20.53 -11.55
CA ALA A 365 -1.33 20.67 -10.21
C ALA A 365 -0.79 19.55 -9.28
N PHE A 366 -0.90 19.75 -7.96
CA PHE A 366 -0.67 18.66 -7.00
C PHE A 366 -1.65 17.51 -7.19
N THR A 367 -1.22 16.29 -6.83
CA THR A 367 -2.06 15.09 -6.85
C THR A 367 -3.25 15.29 -5.92
N SER A 368 -4.45 15.14 -6.48
CA SER A 368 -5.71 15.31 -5.77
C SER A 368 -6.82 14.58 -6.53
N ILE A 369 -8.02 14.54 -5.94
CA ILE A 369 -9.19 14.01 -6.63
C ILE A 369 -9.49 14.79 -7.93
N PHE A 370 -9.14 16.07 -8.01
CA PHE A 370 -9.36 16.90 -9.21
C PHE A 370 -8.48 16.45 -10.38
N SER A 371 -7.18 16.24 -10.14
CA SER A 371 -6.29 15.73 -11.18
C SER A 371 -6.71 14.35 -11.64
N PHE A 372 -7.04 13.45 -10.70
CA PHE A 372 -7.48 12.10 -11.02
C PHE A 372 -8.76 12.09 -11.87
N ILE A 373 -9.79 12.79 -11.42
CA ILE A 373 -11.11 12.81 -12.07
C ILE A 373 -11.07 13.49 -13.43
N THR A 374 -10.22 14.50 -13.62
CA THR A 374 -10.03 15.11 -14.95
C THR A 374 -9.51 14.07 -15.94
N TYR A 375 -8.41 13.40 -15.61
CA TYR A 375 -7.78 12.47 -16.56
C TYR A 375 -8.57 11.18 -16.76
N ILE A 376 -9.21 10.63 -15.72
CA ILE A 376 -10.03 9.42 -15.89
C ILE A 376 -11.23 9.69 -16.82
N LYS A 377 -11.80 10.91 -16.79
CA LYS A 377 -12.87 11.33 -17.72
C LYS A 377 -12.34 11.51 -19.14
N ASP A 378 -11.18 12.14 -19.29
CA ASP A 378 -10.54 12.34 -20.60
C ASP A 378 -10.22 11.01 -21.29
N ASN A 379 -9.75 10.03 -20.53
CA ASN A 379 -9.42 8.69 -21.04
C ASN A 379 -10.66 7.79 -21.21
N ASN A 380 -11.79 8.11 -20.56
CA ASN A 380 -13.02 7.32 -20.59
C ASN A 380 -14.24 8.18 -20.96
N PRO A 381 -14.30 8.79 -22.16
CA PRO A 381 -15.36 9.73 -22.54
C PRO A 381 -16.77 9.12 -22.51
N ALA A 382 -16.88 7.80 -22.69
CA ALA A 382 -18.15 7.07 -22.61
C ALA A 382 -18.72 6.98 -21.19
N GLN A 383 -17.87 7.12 -20.15
CA GLN A 383 -18.24 6.98 -18.74
C GLN A 383 -18.34 8.32 -17.99
N VAL A 384 -18.16 9.45 -18.68
CA VAL A 384 -18.18 10.78 -18.06
C VAL A 384 -19.47 11.04 -17.28
N THR A 385 -20.61 10.56 -17.78
CA THR A 385 -21.91 10.74 -17.08
C THR A 385 -21.92 9.99 -15.75
N GLN A 386 -21.47 8.74 -15.73
CA GLN A 386 -21.40 7.89 -14.55
C GLN A 386 -20.38 8.45 -13.55
N ILE A 387 -19.18 8.82 -14.01
CA ILE A 387 -18.14 9.42 -13.17
C ILE A 387 -18.65 10.74 -12.56
N ASN A 388 -19.38 11.56 -13.32
CA ASN A 388 -20.01 12.77 -12.79
C ASN A 388 -21.04 12.48 -11.69
N SER A 389 -21.80 11.39 -11.80
CA SER A 389 -22.73 10.98 -10.74
C SER A 389 -21.99 10.65 -9.45
N LEU A 390 -20.91 9.87 -9.50
CA LEU A 390 -20.08 9.51 -8.34
C LEU A 390 -19.50 10.76 -7.66
N VAL A 391 -18.90 11.65 -8.46
CA VAL A 391 -18.28 12.90 -7.99
C VAL A 391 -19.32 13.83 -7.35
N ASN A 392 -20.50 13.95 -7.97
CA ASN A 392 -21.59 14.76 -7.44
C ASN A 392 -22.17 14.19 -6.14
N GLU A 393 -22.28 12.86 -6.01
CA GLU A 393 -22.73 12.21 -4.78
C GLU A 393 -21.81 12.49 -3.58
N GLN A 394 -20.53 12.72 -3.86
CA GLN A 394 -19.53 13.16 -2.88
C GLN A 394 -19.43 14.69 -2.74
N GLN A 395 -20.37 15.46 -3.29
CA GLN A 395 -20.42 16.92 -3.20
C GLN A 395 -19.16 17.61 -3.75
N ILE A 396 -18.61 17.09 -4.84
CA ILE A 396 -17.50 17.66 -5.59
C ILE A 396 -18.04 18.15 -6.94
N ALA A 397 -17.53 19.28 -7.43
CA ALA A 397 -17.96 19.84 -8.71
C ALA A 397 -17.59 18.92 -9.89
N THR A 398 -18.58 18.63 -10.74
CA THR A 398 -18.43 17.71 -11.88
C THR A 398 -17.72 18.31 -13.09
N ASN A 399 -17.76 19.64 -13.20
CA ASN A 399 -17.13 20.45 -14.26
C ASN A 399 -15.85 21.15 -13.77
N SER A 400 -15.07 20.45 -12.94
CA SER A 400 -13.75 20.87 -12.49
C SER A 400 -12.64 20.36 -13.42
N ASP A 401 -11.58 21.14 -13.52
CA ASP A 401 -10.31 20.73 -14.15
C ASP A 401 -9.31 20.31 -13.08
N ILE A 402 -8.05 20.03 -13.47
CA ILE A 402 -6.98 19.64 -12.53
C ILE A 402 -6.73 20.67 -11.42
N TRP A 403 -7.23 21.90 -11.57
CA TRP A 403 -7.08 23.01 -10.61
C TRP A 403 -8.30 23.15 -9.67
N GLY A 404 -9.29 22.25 -9.76
CA GLY A 404 -10.53 22.37 -9.00
C GLY A 404 -11.36 23.59 -9.40
N SER A 405 -11.23 24.06 -10.65
CA SER A 405 -12.03 25.19 -11.15
C SER A 405 -13.53 24.90 -11.01
N ASN A 406 -14.33 25.94 -10.75
CA ASN A 406 -15.79 25.83 -10.55
C ASN A 406 -16.24 25.05 -9.29
N GLU A 407 -15.33 24.64 -8.41
CA GLU A 407 -15.71 24.08 -7.11
C GLU A 407 -16.54 25.09 -6.30
N THR A 408 -17.53 24.58 -5.57
CA THR A 408 -18.46 25.36 -4.74
C THR A 408 -18.51 24.90 -3.30
N ASN A 409 -18.10 23.65 -3.02
CA ASN A 409 -17.96 23.11 -1.68
C ASN A 409 -16.68 23.65 -1.04
N ASN A 410 -16.83 24.69 -0.23
CA ASN A 410 -15.74 25.35 0.47
C ASN A 410 -15.42 24.74 1.85
N GLY A 411 -16.03 23.59 2.19
CA GLY A 411 -15.85 22.94 3.48
C GLY A 411 -16.26 23.79 4.69
N GLY A 412 -17.13 24.80 4.48
CA GLY A 412 -17.63 25.70 5.51
C GLY A 412 -16.88 27.03 5.66
N ASN A 413 -15.80 27.25 4.92
CA ASN A 413 -15.04 28.51 4.95
C ASN A 413 -14.74 29.02 3.54
N SER A 414 -15.16 30.23 3.21
CA SER A 414 -14.99 30.81 1.87
C SER A 414 -13.53 30.98 1.45
N ALA A 415 -12.59 31.12 2.40
CA ALA A 415 -11.16 31.23 2.11
C ALA A 415 -10.58 29.97 1.44
N ASN A 416 -11.27 28.83 1.54
CA ASN A 416 -10.83 27.58 0.92
C ASN A 416 -11.00 27.58 -0.61
N LEU A 417 -11.80 28.49 -1.17
CA LEU A 417 -12.05 28.62 -2.61
C LEU A 417 -11.59 30.00 -3.15
N PRO A 418 -11.11 30.08 -4.41
CA PRO A 418 -10.89 28.96 -5.34
C PRO A 418 -9.81 27.99 -4.83
N VAL A 419 -9.83 26.71 -5.25
CA VAL A 419 -8.86 25.72 -4.76
C VAL A 419 -7.42 26.16 -5.04
N TYR A 420 -7.17 26.65 -6.27
CA TYR A 420 -5.96 27.36 -6.64
C TYR A 420 -6.25 28.82 -6.97
N ILE A 421 -5.48 29.74 -6.38
CA ILE A 421 -5.53 31.17 -6.71
C ILE A 421 -4.60 31.41 -7.89
N THR A 422 -5.12 31.94 -9.00
CA THR A 422 -4.29 32.20 -10.19
C THR A 422 -3.49 33.49 -10.02
N ILE A 423 -2.17 33.39 -10.15
CA ILE A 423 -1.23 34.51 -10.08
C ILE A 423 -0.50 34.61 -11.42
N ASN A 424 -0.63 35.76 -12.08
CA ASN A 424 0.12 36.07 -13.29
C ASN A 424 1.20 37.12 -12.97
N PRO A 425 2.37 37.07 -13.63
CA PRO A 425 3.41 38.06 -13.47
C PRO A 425 2.92 39.49 -13.67
N ASP A 426 3.38 40.39 -12.79
CA ASP A 426 3.18 41.84 -12.85
C ASP A 426 1.71 42.31 -12.81
N ASN A 427 0.79 41.41 -12.44
CA ASN A 427 -0.58 41.76 -12.10
C ASN A 427 -0.65 42.39 -10.69
N ALA A 428 -1.78 43.04 -10.40
CA ALA A 428 -2.06 43.54 -9.06
C ALA A 428 -2.05 42.41 -8.01
N PRO A 429 -1.66 42.71 -6.75
CA PRO A 429 -1.69 41.74 -5.67
C PRO A 429 -3.06 41.07 -5.51
N VAL A 430 -3.03 39.78 -5.17
CA VAL A 430 -4.24 38.99 -4.89
C VAL A 430 -4.17 38.48 -3.46
N GLU A 431 -5.23 38.71 -2.68
CA GLU A 431 -5.31 38.23 -1.30
C GLU A 431 -5.46 36.70 -1.25
N ALA A 432 -4.71 36.07 -0.35
CA ALA A 432 -4.86 34.67 0.05
C ALA A 432 -4.96 34.59 1.57
N CYS A 433 -5.80 33.68 2.08
CA CYS A 433 -6.00 33.50 3.52
C CYS A 433 -5.92 32.03 3.93
N THR A 434 -5.01 31.68 4.84
CA THR A 434 -5.03 30.39 5.56
C THR A 434 -6.05 30.44 6.70
N ASN A 435 -6.48 29.28 7.17
CA ASN A 435 -7.32 29.15 8.35
C ASN A 435 -7.09 27.83 9.10
N THR A 436 -7.51 27.79 10.36
CA THR A 436 -7.37 26.64 11.26
C THR A 436 -8.72 26.14 11.78
N THR A 437 -9.83 26.45 11.08
CA THR A 437 -11.18 26.07 11.51
C THR A 437 -11.36 24.55 11.62
N ASN A 438 -10.55 23.79 10.89
CA ASN A 438 -10.54 22.32 10.89
C ASN A 438 -9.41 21.70 11.72
N GLY A 439 -8.67 22.50 12.48
CA GLY A 439 -7.46 22.10 13.19
C GLY A 439 -6.21 22.82 12.67
N ASP A 440 -5.12 22.70 13.43
CA ASP A 440 -3.83 23.35 13.23
C ASP A 440 -2.67 22.34 13.09
N ASP A 441 -2.99 21.06 12.81
CA ASP A 441 -2.03 19.96 12.63
C ASP A 441 -1.27 19.98 11.29
N ARG A 442 -1.22 21.14 10.60
CA ARG A 442 -0.63 21.38 9.28
C ARG A 442 -1.36 20.69 8.11
N ASN A 443 -2.01 19.56 8.31
CA ASN A 443 -2.61 18.76 7.24
C ASN A 443 -4.14 18.91 7.11
N LYS A 444 -4.73 19.97 7.70
CA LYS A 444 -6.17 20.20 7.67
C LYS A 444 -6.58 21.17 6.56
N LEU A 445 -7.82 21.03 6.10
CA LEU A 445 -8.40 21.91 5.07
C LEU A 445 -8.30 23.36 5.51
N GLY A 446 -7.60 24.16 4.69
CA GLY A 446 -7.42 25.59 4.89
C GLY A 446 -6.11 25.98 5.57
N ASN A 447 -5.35 25.03 6.13
CA ASN A 447 -4.02 25.33 6.69
C ASN A 447 -3.09 25.85 5.58
N HIS A 448 -3.18 25.25 4.39
CA HIS A 448 -2.43 25.62 3.20
C HIS A 448 -3.29 26.39 2.19
N ARG A 449 -2.66 27.30 1.44
CA ARG A 449 -3.23 27.91 0.23
C ARG A 449 -2.37 27.58 -0.97
N PHE A 450 -3.03 27.24 -2.08
CA PHE A 450 -2.37 26.87 -3.32
C PHE A 450 -2.52 27.98 -4.36
N LEU A 451 -1.40 28.30 -5.02
CA LEU A 451 -1.30 29.35 -6.02
C LEU A 451 -0.89 28.72 -7.35
N ARG A 452 -1.58 29.06 -8.43
CA ARG A 452 -1.20 28.68 -9.80
C ARG A 452 -0.43 29.84 -10.42
N LEU A 453 0.88 29.66 -10.61
CA LEU A 453 1.77 30.66 -11.18
C LEU A 453 1.92 30.42 -12.69
N ASN A 454 1.53 31.39 -13.52
CA ASN A 454 1.63 31.28 -14.98
C ASN A 454 2.85 32.04 -15.52
N VAL A 455 3.93 31.35 -15.82
CA VAL A 455 5.17 31.95 -16.34
C VAL A 455 5.16 31.93 -17.87
N ALA A 456 4.97 33.09 -18.51
CA ALA A 456 4.86 33.18 -19.97
C ALA A 456 6.22 33.11 -20.70
N SER A 457 7.30 33.50 -20.04
CA SER A 457 8.65 33.55 -20.61
C SER A 457 9.70 33.14 -19.58
N SER A 458 10.77 32.47 -20.01
CA SER A 458 11.86 32.15 -19.09
C SER A 458 12.55 33.42 -18.57
N GLY A 459 12.80 33.49 -17.25
CA GLY A 459 13.36 34.69 -16.62
C GLY A 459 13.51 34.56 -15.11
N SER A 460 13.97 35.62 -14.47
CA SER A 460 13.99 35.72 -13.02
C SER A 460 12.65 36.26 -12.52
N TYR A 461 12.07 35.58 -11.53
CA TYR A 461 10.81 35.95 -10.93
C TYR A 461 10.93 36.01 -9.42
N THR A 462 10.16 36.91 -8.80
CA THR A 462 10.01 37.02 -7.35
C THR A 462 8.56 36.74 -6.97
N LEU A 463 8.31 35.64 -6.25
CA LEU A 463 7.05 35.45 -5.53
C LEU A 463 7.15 36.23 -4.22
N ARG A 464 6.23 37.16 -4.00
CA ARG A 464 6.17 38.03 -2.83
C ARG A 464 4.88 37.79 -2.07
N LEU A 465 5.01 37.55 -0.77
CA LEU A 465 3.89 37.40 0.17
C LEU A 465 3.96 38.54 1.18
N THR A 466 2.94 39.39 1.22
CA THR A 466 2.89 40.57 2.10
C THR A 466 1.78 40.38 3.13
N PRO A 467 2.09 40.16 4.42
CA PRO A 467 1.08 40.02 5.47
C PRO A 467 0.11 41.19 5.51
N ALA A 468 -1.20 40.91 5.53
CA ALA A 468 -2.25 41.94 5.58
C ALA A 468 -2.17 42.78 6.87
N VAL A 469 -1.70 42.16 7.95
CA VAL A 469 -1.38 42.85 9.21
C VAL A 469 0.10 42.64 9.52
N ALA A 470 0.87 43.72 9.39
CA ALA A 470 2.31 43.69 9.64
C ALA A 470 2.63 43.15 11.04
N ASN A 471 3.65 42.30 11.13
CA ASN A 471 4.22 41.76 12.36
C ASN A 471 3.31 40.79 13.16
N THR A 472 2.39 40.07 12.52
CA THR A 472 1.43 39.18 13.22
C THR A 472 1.58 37.70 12.92
N ASN A 473 1.92 37.33 11.68
CA ASN A 473 2.06 35.95 11.24
C ASN A 473 3.34 35.79 10.44
N ASP A 474 3.99 34.65 10.63
CA ASP A 474 5.14 34.19 9.86
C ASP A 474 4.60 33.37 8.69
N VAL A 475 4.86 33.78 7.45
CA VAL A 475 4.25 33.17 6.25
C VAL A 475 5.33 32.49 5.45
N ASP A 476 5.18 31.18 5.26
CA ASP A 476 6.10 30.39 4.44
C ASP A 476 5.57 30.25 3.01
N GLY A 477 6.49 30.14 2.07
CA GLY A 477 6.18 29.89 0.66
C GLY A 477 7.11 28.87 0.02
N TYR A 478 6.55 28.01 -0.82
CA TYR A 478 7.25 26.92 -1.52
C TYR A 478 6.78 26.87 -2.97
N ILE A 479 7.69 26.98 -3.94
CA ILE A 479 7.40 26.89 -5.38
C ILE A 479 7.75 25.49 -5.87
N TYR A 480 6.81 24.84 -6.56
CA TYR A 480 6.93 23.51 -7.12
C TYR A 480 6.69 23.50 -8.64
N SER A 481 7.35 22.56 -9.30
CA SER A 481 7.07 22.17 -10.69
C SER A 481 6.73 20.69 -10.70
N ARG A 482 5.46 20.35 -10.95
CA ARG A 482 4.95 18.96 -11.00
C ARG A 482 5.38 18.14 -9.75
N GLY A 483 5.11 18.69 -8.57
CA GLY A 483 5.46 18.08 -7.28
C GLY A 483 6.93 18.22 -6.85
N SER A 484 7.84 18.60 -7.75
CA SER A 484 9.25 18.82 -7.40
C SER A 484 9.49 20.23 -6.89
N LEU A 485 10.09 20.36 -5.70
CA LEU A 485 10.42 21.66 -5.10
C LEU A 485 11.49 22.40 -5.91
N VAL A 486 11.22 23.66 -6.26
CA VAL A 486 12.06 24.54 -7.09
C VAL A 486 12.75 25.61 -6.24
N ALA A 487 11.99 26.27 -5.37
CA ALA A 487 12.48 27.32 -4.49
C ALA A 487 11.56 27.44 -3.27
N LEU A 488 12.06 27.97 -2.17
CA LEU A 488 11.28 28.20 -0.96
C LEU A 488 11.82 29.39 -0.18
N ASN A 489 10.99 29.95 0.68
CA ASN A 489 11.40 30.80 1.79
C ASN A 489 10.54 30.43 3.01
N GLN A 490 11.22 30.03 4.07
CA GLN A 490 10.68 29.61 5.37
C GLN A 490 11.47 30.32 6.49
N ASP A 491 12.10 31.45 6.17
CA ASP A 491 12.88 32.21 7.13
C ASP A 491 11.94 32.83 8.15
N PHE A 492 12.19 32.55 9.42
CA PHE A 492 11.39 33.10 10.52
C PHE A 492 11.28 34.63 10.42
N GLY A 493 10.06 35.13 10.24
CA GLY A 493 9.81 36.56 10.22
C GLY A 493 8.37 36.92 9.90
N THR A 494 7.81 37.86 10.65
CA THR A 494 6.44 38.35 10.44
C THR A 494 6.35 39.50 9.42
N GLY A 495 7.39 39.60 8.58
CA GLY A 495 7.55 40.61 7.54
C GLY A 495 7.12 40.09 6.17
N GLN A 496 7.52 40.81 5.13
CA GLN A 496 7.33 40.37 3.76
C GLN A 496 8.26 39.18 3.45
N VAL A 497 7.72 38.19 2.75
CA VAL A 497 8.47 37.02 2.28
C VAL A 497 8.69 37.16 0.78
N GLU A 498 9.93 36.99 0.34
CA GLU A 498 10.33 37.05 -1.06
C GLU A 498 11.07 35.77 -1.45
N ILE A 499 10.64 35.14 -2.55
CA ILE A 499 11.27 33.98 -3.16
C ILE A 499 11.69 34.36 -4.57
N THR A 500 12.97 34.67 -4.76
CA THR A 500 13.52 35.00 -6.08
C THR A 500 14.18 33.78 -6.72
N THR A 501 13.74 33.39 -7.92
CA THR A 501 14.32 32.24 -8.64
C THR A 501 14.20 32.41 -10.16
N ASN A 502 14.97 31.64 -10.92
CA ASN A 502 14.83 31.58 -12.38
C ASN A 502 13.82 30.50 -12.75
N LEU A 503 12.75 30.89 -13.45
CA LEU A 503 11.71 29.99 -13.93
C LEU A 503 11.76 29.89 -15.45
N GLN A 504 11.40 28.73 -15.99
CA GLN A 504 11.16 28.55 -17.43
C GLN A 504 9.72 28.92 -17.75
N ALA A 505 9.42 29.15 -19.04
CA ALA A 505 8.03 29.27 -19.46
C ALA A 505 7.24 28.00 -19.11
N GLY A 506 6.10 28.14 -18.41
CA GLY A 506 5.29 27.03 -17.93
C GLY A 506 4.42 27.39 -16.72
N THR A 507 3.67 26.41 -16.22
CA THR A 507 2.87 26.55 -15.00
C THR A 507 3.64 25.99 -13.80
N TYR A 508 3.61 26.72 -12.69
CA TYR A 508 4.14 26.28 -11.40
C TYR A 508 3.05 26.35 -10.33
N VAL A 509 3.23 25.60 -9.24
CA VAL A 509 2.39 25.70 -8.05
C VAL A 509 3.19 26.35 -6.94
N ALA A 510 2.62 27.34 -6.25
CA ALA A 510 3.13 27.73 -4.94
C ALA A 510 2.20 27.25 -3.82
N ASP A 511 2.78 26.65 -2.79
CA ASP A 511 2.13 26.25 -1.55
C ASP A 511 2.52 27.26 -0.46
N THR A 512 1.54 27.83 0.23
CA THR A 512 1.75 28.81 1.28
C THR A 512 1.06 28.38 2.57
N LEU A 513 1.76 28.57 3.68
CA LEU A 513 1.35 28.19 5.03
C LEU A 513 1.66 29.35 5.97
N ALA A 514 0.89 29.53 7.04
CA ALA A 514 1.16 30.58 8.01
C ALA A 514 1.28 30.02 9.41
N TYR A 515 2.16 30.64 10.18
CA TYR A 515 2.39 30.38 11.59
C TYR A 515 2.02 31.61 12.43
N ASP A 516 1.90 31.41 13.73
CA ASP A 516 1.82 32.51 14.69
C ASP A 516 3.11 33.37 14.68
N SER A 517 3.12 34.48 15.42
CA SER A 517 4.28 35.39 15.48
C SER A 517 5.55 34.76 16.09
N THR A 518 5.44 33.54 16.63
CA THR A 518 6.58 32.76 17.13
C THR A 518 7.09 31.73 16.13
N GLY A 519 6.46 31.61 14.97
CA GLY A 519 6.85 30.67 13.91
C GLY A 519 6.68 29.20 14.31
N SER A 520 5.91 28.93 15.37
CA SER A 520 5.90 27.60 16.02
C SER A 520 4.61 26.83 15.76
N ASN A 521 3.46 27.52 15.69
CA ASN A 521 2.15 26.88 15.53
C ASN A 521 1.46 27.39 14.27
N ILE A 522 0.77 26.50 13.56
CA ILE A 522 -0.04 26.87 12.39
C ILE A 522 -1.11 27.87 12.80
N ALA A 523 -1.27 28.93 12.01
CA ALA A 523 -2.22 30.00 12.31
C ALA A 523 -2.99 30.43 11.06
N ALA A 524 -4.18 30.98 11.30
CA ALA A 524 -4.91 31.71 10.29
C ALA A 524 -4.22 33.06 10.01
N ALA A 525 -4.00 33.36 8.74
CA ALA A 525 -3.40 34.61 8.29
C ALA A 525 -3.93 34.98 6.90
N CYS A 526 -4.03 36.28 6.61
CA CYS A 526 -4.25 36.77 5.25
C CYS A 526 -3.04 37.58 4.79
N TYR A 527 -2.71 37.48 3.50
CA TYR A 527 -1.58 38.15 2.88
C TYR A 527 -1.86 38.40 1.39
N ASP A 528 -1.27 39.47 0.88
CA ASP A 528 -1.26 39.78 -0.54
C ASP A 528 -0.15 39.01 -1.25
N VAL A 529 -0.50 38.39 -2.38
CA VAL A 529 0.39 37.59 -3.21
C VAL A 529 0.67 38.33 -4.52
N GLU A 530 1.96 38.48 -4.85
CA GLU A 530 2.42 39.03 -6.13
C GLU A 530 3.47 38.12 -6.76
N LEU A 531 3.45 37.99 -8.08
CA LEU A 531 4.55 37.41 -8.85
C LEU A 531 5.14 38.51 -9.73
N ILE A 532 6.43 38.80 -9.57
CA ILE A 532 7.08 39.94 -10.21
C ILE A 532 8.12 39.42 -11.20
N SER A 533 8.08 39.90 -12.44
CA SER A 533 9.15 39.65 -13.42
C SER A 533 10.30 40.63 -13.18
N ASN A 534 11.51 40.13 -12.96
CA ASN A 534 12.69 40.96 -12.67
C ASN A 534 13.44 41.45 -13.92
#